data_AF-A0A6P8AMA4-F1
#
_entry.id   AF-A0A6P8AMA4-F1
#
_cell.length_a   1.000
_cell.length_b   1.000
_cell.length_c   1.000
_cell.angle_alpha   90.00
_cell.angle_beta   90.00
_cell.angle_gamma   90.00
#
_symmetry.space_group_name_H-M   'P 1'
#
loop_
_entity.id
_entity.type
_entity.pdbx_description
1 polymer ?
#
loop_
_entity_poly.entity_id
_entity_poly.type
_entity_poly.pdbx_seq_one_letter_code
_entity_poly.pdbx_strand_id
1 'polypeptide(L)' 'MLMITAGTGEAVTVHIVCQNAGVVISRHEDSVYIEYFELSPLNSAVMKPSGRLRRYFPGAAMAMKTKI' A
#
# COMPACT_ATOMS: atom_id res chain seq x y z
N MET A 1 -7.01 -3.01 17.20
CA MET A 1 -7.53 -3.72 16.01
C MET A 1 -8.49 -2.80 15.31
N LEU A 2 -8.18 -2.40 14.07
CA LEU A 2 -9.07 -1.57 13.25
C LEU A 2 -9.90 -2.50 12.38
N MET A 3 -11.22 -2.47 12.53
CA MET A 3 -12.15 -3.22 11.68
C MET A 3 -12.68 -2.26 10.62
N ILE A 4 -12.51 -2.61 9.35
CA ILE A 4 -12.94 -1.78 8.21
C ILE A 4 -13.84 -2.65 7.34
N THR A 5 -15.04 -2.16 7.06
CA THR A 5 -16.02 -2.83 6.20
C THR A 5 -16.02 -2.14 4.84
N ALA A 6 -15.78 -2.91 3.78
CA ALA A 6 -15.88 -2.46 2.40
C ALA A 6 -16.79 -3.40 1.61
N GLY A 7 -17.75 -2.83 0.89
CA GLY A 7 -18.61 -3.51 -0.06
C GLY A 7 -17.85 -3.95 -1.32
N THR A 8 -18.50 -4.75 -2.17
CA THR A 8 -17.93 -5.15 -3.45
C THR A 8 -17.67 -3.94 -4.33
N GLY A 9 -16.45 -3.78 -4.83
CA GLY A 9 -16.02 -2.63 -5.64
C GLY A 9 -15.57 -1.43 -4.81
N GLU A 10 -15.65 -1.47 -3.48
CA GLU A 10 -15.13 -0.43 -2.61
C GLU A 10 -13.66 -0.68 -2.26
N ALA A 11 -12.96 0.41 -1.91
CA ALA A 11 -11.58 0.38 -1.49
C ALA A 11 -11.34 1.23 -0.25
N VAL A 12 -10.42 0.77 0.58
CA VAL A 12 -9.91 1.49 1.74
C VAL A 12 -8.46 1.87 1.44
N THR A 13 -8.14 3.14 1.66
CA THR A 13 -6.76 3.63 1.52
C THR A 13 -6.15 3.86 2.90
N VAL A 14 -4.96 3.32 3.10
CA VAL A 14 -4.19 3.47 4.34
C VAL A 14 -2.91 4.23 4.02
N HIS A 15 -2.74 5.40 4.61
CA HIS A 15 -1.51 6.16 4.52
C HIS A 15 -0.56 5.74 5.66
N ILE A 16 0.55 5.11 5.29
CA ILE A 16 1.63 4.72 6.18
C ILE A 16 2.62 5.87 6.29
N VAL A 17 2.38 6.79 7.23
CA VAL A 17 3.09 8.06 7.37
C VAL A 17 4.61 7.89 7.50
N CYS A 18 5.08 6.98 8.36
CA CYS A 18 6.52 6.82 8.63
C CYS A 18 7.32 6.36 7.39
N GLN A 19 6.67 5.63 6.48
CA GLN A 19 7.26 5.12 5.25
C GLN A 19 6.96 6.04 4.06
N ASN A 20 6.09 7.06 4.25
CA ASN A 20 5.53 7.85 3.16
C ASN A 20 5.03 6.92 2.04
N ALA A 21 4.15 6.00 2.41
CA ALA A 21 3.66 4.96 1.50
C ALA A 21 2.15 4.81 1.66
N GLY A 22 1.49 4.35 0.61
CA GLY A 22 0.07 4.01 0.67
C GLY A 22 -0.15 2.52 0.47
N VAL A 23 -1.23 2.05 1.07
CA VAL A 23 -1.80 0.73 0.80
C VAL A 23 -3.24 0.93 0.38
N VAL A 24 -3.62 0.38 -0.77
CA VAL A 24 -5.01 0.27 -1.20
C VAL A 24 -5.46 -1.16 -0.94
N ILE A 25 -6.58 -1.30 -0.23
CA ILE A 25 -7.24 -2.58 0.02
C ILE A 25 -8.60 -2.51 -0.65
N SER A 26 -8.80 -3.27 -1.72
CA SER A 26 -10.06 -3.30 -2.47
C SER A 26 -10.72 -4.67 -2.41
N ARG A 27 -12.06 -4.68 -2.41
CA ARG A 27 -12.83 -5.93 -2.46
C ARG A 27 -13.36 -6.18 -3.86
N HIS A 28 -13.05 -7.35 -4.40
CA HIS A 28 -13.53 -7.84 -5.69
C HIS A 28 -14.25 -9.16 -5.48
N GLU A 29 -15.58 -9.13 -5.44
CA GLU A 29 -16.44 -10.31 -5.24
C GLU A 29 -15.97 -11.19 -4.07
N ASP A 30 -15.34 -12.33 -4.39
CA ASP A 30 -14.83 -13.34 -3.48
C ASP A 30 -13.33 -13.16 -3.14
N SER A 31 -12.73 -12.04 -3.52
CA SER A 31 -11.30 -11.74 -3.30
C SER A 31 -11.07 -10.35 -2.71
N VAL A 32 -9.98 -10.22 -1.98
CA VAL A 32 -9.43 -8.93 -1.51
C VAL A 32 -8.08 -8.72 -2.17
N TYR A 33 -7.89 -7.53 -2.72
CA TYR A 33 -6.63 -7.11 -3.31
C TYR A 33 -5.96 -6.13 -2.36
N ILE A 34 -4.66 -6.28 -2.18
CA ILE A 34 -3.82 -5.43 -1.36
C ILE A 34 -2.68 -4.95 -2.25
N GLU A 35 -2.64 -3.64 -2.48
CA GLU A 35 -1.66 -2.99 -3.35
C GLU A 35 -0.86 -1.97 -2.55
N TYR A 36 0.46 -2.10 -2.57
CA TYR A 36 1.39 -1.19 -1.91
C TYR A 36 2.05 -0.25 -2.92
N PHE A 37 2.18 1.02 -2.53
CA PHE A 37 2.92 2.02 -3.31
C PHE A 37 3.76 2.92 -2.41
N GLU A 38 5.03 3.09 -2.76
CA GLU A 38 5.89 4.12 -2.16
C GLU A 38 5.52 5.49 -2.73
N LEU A 39 5.18 6.45 -1.88
CA LEU A 39 5.09 7.85 -2.31
C LEU A 39 6.52 8.37 -2.54
N SER A 40 6.66 9.39 -3.39
CA SER A 40 7.95 10.03 -3.63
C SER A 40 8.57 10.47 -2.30
N PRO A 41 9.79 9.99 -1.95
CA PRO A 41 10.46 10.38 -0.72
C PRO A 41 10.61 11.91 -0.68
N LEU A 42 10.52 12.49 0.52
CA LEU A 42 10.77 13.91 0.71
C LEU A 42 12.16 14.26 0.16
N ASN A 43 12.29 15.41 -0.51
CA ASN A 43 13.58 15.86 -1.06
C ASN A 43 14.69 15.83 0.00
N SER A 44 14.39 16.24 1.23
CA SER A 44 15.31 16.18 2.36
C SER A 44 15.76 14.75 2.69
N ALA A 45 14.87 13.76 2.60
CA ALA A 45 15.19 12.35 2.84
C ALA A 45 16.00 11.72 1.70
N VAL A 46 15.87 12.23 0.47
CA VAL A 46 16.70 11.80 -0.68
C VAL A 46 18.10 12.42 -0.62
N MET A 47 18.19 13.69 -0.24
CA MET A 47 19.43 14.47 -0.33
C MET A 47 20.33 14.34 0.92
N LYS A 48 19.79 13.88 2.05
CA LYS A 48 20.50 13.77 3.34
C LYS A 48 21.42 12.54 3.48
N PRO A 49 21.05 11.33 3.03
CA PRO A 49 21.90 10.15 3.19
C PRO A 49 23.06 10.17 2.18
N SER A 50 24.26 9.80 2.62
CA SER A 50 25.37 9.47 1.73
C SER A 50 25.16 8.06 1.16
N GLY A 51 24.31 7.93 0.13
CA GLY A 51 24.01 6.64 -0.49
C GLY A 51 22.82 6.68 -1.46
N ARG A 52 22.55 5.56 -2.14
CA ARG A 52 21.39 5.41 -3.03
C ARG A 52 20.20 4.84 -2.25
N LEU A 53 19.07 5.54 -2.29
CA LEU A 53 17.80 5.01 -1.77
C LEU A 53 17.41 3.76 -2.57
N ARG A 54 17.19 2.62 -1.89
CA ARG A 54 16.67 1.40 -2.52
C ARG A 54 15.15 1.47 -2.53
N ARG A 55 14.56 1.29 -3.71
CA ARG A 55 13.11 1.31 -3.95
C ARG A 55 12.72 0.07 -4.75
N TYR A 56 11.52 -0.45 -4.52
CA TYR A 56 11.00 -1.59 -5.27
C TYR A 56 9.88 -1.14 -6.22
N PHE A 57 10.03 -1.44 -7.51
CA PHE A 57 9.04 -1.13 -8.54
C PHE A 57 8.80 -2.33 -9.47
N PRO A 58 7.53 -2.68 -9.79
CA PRO A 58 6.31 -2.14 -9.20
C PRO A 58 6.19 -2.48 -7.70
N GLY A 59 5.40 -1.73 -6.96
CA GLY A 59 5.12 -2.04 -5.56
C GLY A 59 4.45 -3.43 -5.42
N ALA A 60 4.60 -4.05 -4.25
CA ALA A 60 4.03 -5.38 -4.03
C ALA A 60 2.49 -5.34 -4.13
N ALA A 61 1.91 -6.33 -4.81
CA ALA A 61 0.48 -6.54 -4.90
C ALA A 61 0.15 -8.01 -4.58
N MET A 62 -0.95 -8.24 -3.89
CA MET A 62 -1.40 -9.57 -3.50
C MET A 62 -2.92 -9.65 -3.55
N ALA A 63 -3.44 -10.80 -3.98
CA ALA A 63 -4.86 -11.13 -3.90
C ALA A 63 -5.06 -12.30 -2.94
N MET A 64 -6.09 -12.21 -2.09
CA MET A 64 -6.51 -13.28 -1.19
C MET A 64 -7.97 -13.63 -1.44
N LYS A 65 -8.29 -14.93 -1.51
CA LYS A 65 -9.69 -15.37 -1.51
C LYS A 65 -10.30 -15.18 -0.12
N THR A 66 -11.54 -14.70 -0.10
CA THR A 66 -12.33 -14.50 1.13
C THR A 66 -13.02 -15.77 1.62
N LYS A 67 -13.04 -16.83 0.80
CA LYS A 67 -13.49 -18.18 1.16
C LYS A 67 -12.31 -19.14 1.04
N ILE A 68 -12.08 -19.91 2.11
CA ILE A 68 -11.07 -20.98 2.17
C ILE A 68 -11.71 -22.27 1.65
#